data_AF-A0A7V4XB41-F1
#
_entry.id   AF-A0A7V4XB41-F1
#
_cell.length_a   1.000
_cell.length_b   1.000
_cell.length_c   1.000
_cell.angle_alpha   90.00
_cell.angle_beta   90.00
_cell.angle_gamma   90.00
#
_symmetry.space_group_name_H-M   'P 1'
#
loop_
_entity.id
_entity.type
_entity.pdbx_description
1 polymer ?
#
loop_
_entity_poly.entity_id
_entity_poly.type
_entity_poly.pdbx_seq_one_letter_code
_entity_poly.pdbx_strand_id
1 'polypeptide(L)'
;MVRLRHIRLADHRGRDATVLLVPIGESVKRRHQDMEGRPVRSVRRMRATSETCADSLFARYPDPDELARALIDNDPEIDLEMTGRTTGSCDRVYIDGEGQIHYAPSVVEVRCGPDGMECERRPLSVRPSNLMTPAPPVWSGLLTPRAEIMRQYALTRAYQVMHTNALEFDFLCGIAAYLDERNAMAQVGSGRRGNGPLILERNGPKYRGFLDGRVQGDAMRLVLYLAAFELAVSEERL
;
A
#
# COMPACT_ATOMS: atom_id res chain seq x y z
N MET A 1 -14.85 1.36 -3.18
CA MET A 1 -15.28 1.23 -1.78
C MET A 1 -14.18 1.83 -0.93
N VAL A 2 -14.48 2.85 -0.13
CA VAL A 2 -13.48 3.50 0.74
C VAL A 2 -13.17 2.54 1.89
N ARG A 3 -11.91 2.15 2.05
CA ARG A 3 -11.50 1.22 3.11
C ARG A 3 -11.32 2.00 4.42
N LEU A 4 -12.35 1.95 5.25
CA LEU A 4 -12.30 2.47 6.62
C LEU A 4 -11.40 1.58 7.49
N ARG A 5 -10.70 2.18 8.44
CA ARG A 5 -9.81 1.47 9.37
C ARG A 5 -10.07 1.94 10.79
N HIS A 6 -9.91 1.06 11.77
CA HIS A 6 -9.89 1.45 13.18
C HIS A 6 -8.45 1.64 13.64
N ILE A 7 -8.24 2.59 14.56
CA ILE A 7 -6.99 2.78 15.28
C ILE A 7 -7.33 3.00 16.76
N ARG A 8 -6.57 2.37 17.65
CA ARG A 8 -6.60 2.70 19.08
C ARG A 8 -5.56 3.79 19.31
N LEU A 9 -5.99 4.97 19.72
CA LEU A 9 -5.14 6.15 19.89
C LEU A 9 -5.11 6.57 21.35
N ALA A 10 -3.92 6.85 21.89
CA ALA A 10 -3.76 7.43 23.22
C ALA A 10 -3.21 8.85 23.17
N ASP A 11 -3.78 9.75 23.98
CA ASP A 11 -3.36 11.14 24.12
C ASP A 11 -2.19 11.33 25.11
N HIS A 12 -1.72 12.57 25.28
CA HIS A 12 -0.65 12.92 26.23
C HIS A 12 -0.98 12.67 27.70
N ARG A 13 -2.26 12.50 28.05
CA ARG A 13 -2.73 12.24 29.42
C ARG A 13 -2.88 10.74 29.68
N GLY A 14 -2.57 9.90 28.69
CA GLY A 14 -2.75 8.46 28.75
C GLY A 14 -4.20 7.99 28.58
N ARG A 15 -5.13 8.89 28.22
CA ARG A 15 -6.49 8.49 27.84
C ARG A 15 -6.44 7.90 26.45
N ASP A 16 -7.19 6.83 26.22
CA ASP A 16 -7.24 6.18 24.92
C ASP A 16 -8.66 5.95 24.43
N ALA A 17 -8.79 5.86 23.10
CA ALA A 17 -10.05 5.56 22.45
C ALA A 17 -9.80 4.78 21.15
N THR A 18 -10.79 3.99 20.72
CA THR A 18 -10.79 3.38 19.39
C THR A 18 -11.54 4.28 18.44
N VAL A 19 -10.89 4.77 17.41
CA VAL A 19 -11.45 5.75 16.47
C VAL A 19 -11.30 5.31 15.04
N LEU A 20 -12.07 5.92 14.15
CA LEU A 20 -12.06 5.61 12.72
C LEU A 20 -11.06 6.48 11.96
N LEU A 21 -10.31 5.86 11.07
CA LEU A 21 -9.50 6.52 10.06
C LEU A 21 -10.24 6.48 8.73
N VAL A 22 -10.64 7.65 8.26
CA VAL A 22 -11.30 7.86 6.97
C VAL A 22 -10.30 8.50 6.01
N PRO A 23 -9.89 7.83 4.92
CA PRO A 23 -8.92 8.41 4.00
C PRO A 23 -9.47 9.69 3.37
N ILE A 24 -8.64 10.73 3.34
CA ILE A 24 -8.98 12.02 2.72
C ILE A 24 -8.63 11.89 1.25
N GLY A 25 -9.64 11.62 0.42
CA GLY A 25 -9.48 11.53 -1.02
C GLY A 25 -10.74 10.99 -1.68
N GLU A 26 -11.15 11.63 -2.76
CA GLU A 26 -12.23 11.12 -3.59
C GLU A 26 -11.71 9.87 -4.32
N SER A 27 -12.31 8.71 -4.08
CA SER A 27 -12.08 7.57 -4.96
C SER A 27 -12.77 7.91 -6.29
N VAL A 28 -12.07 8.63 -7.17
CA VAL A 28 -12.54 8.78 -8.55
C VAL A 28 -12.63 7.37 -9.08
N LYS A 29 -13.85 6.85 -9.22
CA LYS A 29 -14.10 5.59 -9.92
C LYS A 29 -13.73 5.86 -11.37
N ARG A 30 -12.45 5.73 -11.71
CA ARG A 30 -11.98 5.81 -13.09
C ARG A 30 -12.68 4.68 -13.84
N ARG A 31 -13.74 5.01 -14.58
CA ARG A 31 -14.32 4.10 -15.55
C ARG A 31 -13.45 4.22 -16.78
N HIS A 32 -12.85 3.12 -17.18
CA HIS A 32 -12.23 3.07 -18.49
C HIS A 32 -13.34 3.15 -19.53
N GLN A 33 -13.18 4.04 -20.49
CA GLN A 33 -14.08 4.22 -21.63
C GLN A 33 -13.26 4.15 -22.91
N ASP A 34 -13.89 3.72 -24.00
CA ASP A 34 -13.30 3.85 -25.34
C ASP A 34 -13.45 5.28 -25.88
N MET A 35 -13.02 5.51 -27.12
CA MET A 35 -13.10 6.81 -27.79
C MET A 35 -14.54 7.30 -28.01
N GLU A 36 -15.53 6.42 -27.86
CA GLU A 36 -16.95 6.71 -28.03
C GLU A 36 -17.70 6.80 -26.68
N GLY A 37 -16.98 6.75 -25.56
CA GLY A 37 -17.55 6.83 -24.22
C GLY A 37 -18.18 5.53 -23.71
N ARG A 38 -18.07 4.42 -24.44
CA ARG A 38 -18.63 3.13 -24.02
C ARG A 38 -17.75 2.52 -22.93
N PRO A 39 -18.33 1.85 -21.93
CA PRO A 39 -17.55 1.25 -20.84
C PRO A 39 -16.67 0.12 -21.36
N VAL A 40 -15.39 0.12 -21.00
CA VAL A 40 -14.48 -1.00 -21.29
C VAL A 40 -14.19 -1.81 -20.03
N ARG A 41 -14.01 -3.12 -20.22
CA ARG A 41 -13.66 -4.06 -19.15
C ARG A 41 -12.32 -4.73 -19.48
N SER A 42 -11.47 -4.85 -18.48
CA SER A 42 -10.27 -5.68 -18.58
C SER A 42 -10.68 -7.15 -18.46
N VAL A 43 -10.22 -7.96 -19.40
CA VAL A 43 -10.53 -9.38 -19.48
C VAL A 43 -9.24 -10.14 -19.68
N ARG A 44 -9.02 -11.19 -18.89
CA ARG A 44 -7.88 -12.09 -19.08
C ARG A 44 -8.23 -13.14 -20.13
N ARG A 45 -7.30 -13.40 -21.04
CA ARG A 45 -7.44 -14.38 -22.11
C ARG A 45 -6.26 -15.33 -22.09
N MET A 46 -6.48 -16.59 -22.46
CA MET A 46 -5.40 -17.54 -22.68
C MET A 46 -4.58 -17.12 -23.90
N ARG A 47 -3.26 -17.02 -23.71
CA ARG A 47 -2.31 -16.64 -24.77
C ARG A 47 -1.72 -17.87 -25.46
N ALA A 48 -1.40 -18.91 -24.69
CA ALA A 48 -0.78 -20.14 -25.14
C ALA A 48 -1.09 -21.26 -24.14
N THR A 49 -0.93 -22.51 -24.56
CA THR A 49 -1.00 -23.69 -23.70
C THR A 49 0.40 -24.16 -23.32
N SER A 50 0.51 -25.22 -22.52
CA SER A 50 1.80 -25.88 -22.27
C SER A 50 2.45 -26.41 -23.55
N GLU A 51 1.68 -26.68 -24.60
CA GLU A 51 2.18 -27.21 -25.87
C GLU A 51 2.56 -26.12 -26.87
N THR A 52 1.93 -24.94 -26.78
CA THR A 52 2.13 -23.82 -27.70
C THR A 52 2.92 -22.65 -27.09
N CYS A 53 3.42 -22.80 -25.85
CA CYS A 53 4.29 -21.81 -25.24
C CYS A 53 5.67 -21.78 -25.94
N ALA A 54 6.41 -20.68 -25.73
CA ALA A 54 7.70 -20.47 -26.36
C ALA A 54 8.69 -21.62 -26.09
N ASP A 55 8.79 -22.09 -24.85
CA ASP A 55 9.71 -23.17 -24.47
C ASP A 55 9.41 -24.47 -25.24
N SER A 56 8.12 -24.82 -25.37
CA SER A 56 7.69 -25.99 -26.13
C SER A 56 7.90 -25.85 -27.63
N LEU A 57 7.76 -24.63 -28.18
CA LEU A 57 8.06 -24.35 -29.59
C LEU A 57 9.55 -24.43 -29.88
N PHE A 58 10.41 -23.90 -29.01
CA PHE A 58 11.86 -24.03 -29.15
C PHE A 58 12.34 -25.46 -28.99
N ALA A 59 11.69 -26.26 -28.13
CA ALA A 59 11.98 -27.68 -28.02
C ALA A 59 11.54 -28.47 -29.28
N ARG A 60 10.42 -28.08 -29.90
CA ARG A 60 9.89 -28.73 -31.11
C ARG A 60 10.64 -28.33 -32.38
N TYR A 61 11.09 -27.07 -32.45
CA TYR A 61 11.84 -26.50 -33.57
C TYR A 61 13.16 -25.91 -33.05
N PRO A 62 14.20 -26.75 -32.86
CA PRO A 62 15.49 -26.28 -32.35
C PRO A 62 16.23 -25.33 -33.32
N ASP A 63 15.95 -25.46 -34.62
CA ASP A 63 16.46 -24.54 -35.64
C ASP A 63 15.54 -23.30 -35.75
N PRO A 64 16.07 -22.08 -35.50
CA PRO A 64 15.31 -20.85 -35.64
C PRO A 64 14.68 -20.63 -37.02
N ASP A 65 15.33 -21.10 -38.09
CA ASP A 65 14.82 -20.92 -39.46
C ASP A 65 13.63 -21.84 -39.73
N GLU A 66 13.62 -23.05 -39.15
CA GLU A 66 12.46 -23.96 -39.21
C GLU A 66 11.29 -23.42 -38.39
N LEU A 67 11.56 -22.90 -37.18
CA LEU A 67 10.54 -22.25 -36.37
C LEU A 67 9.91 -21.06 -37.10
N ALA A 68 10.74 -20.21 -37.71
CA ALA A 68 10.26 -19.04 -38.45
C ALA A 68 9.33 -19.43 -39.61
N ARG A 69 9.69 -20.47 -40.38
CA ARG A 69 8.82 -21.01 -41.43
C ARG A 69 7.52 -21.58 -40.86
N ALA A 70 7.61 -22.35 -39.77
CA ALA A 70 6.44 -22.94 -39.13
C ALA A 70 5.46 -21.86 -38.64
N LEU A 71 5.95 -20.78 -38.04
CA LEU A 71 5.16 -19.61 -37.63
C LEU A 71 4.44 -18.96 -38.80
N ILE A 72 5.11 -18.80 -39.94
CA ILE A 72 4.51 -18.19 -41.14
C ILE A 72 3.45 -19.10 -41.76
N ASP A 73 3.73 -20.40 -41.83
CA ASP A 73 2.91 -21.32 -42.62
C ASP A 73 1.69 -21.84 -41.84
N ASN A 74 1.78 -22.02 -40.52
CA ASN A 74 0.78 -22.79 -39.77
C ASN A 74 0.42 -22.24 -38.38
N ASP A 75 1.01 -21.13 -37.93
CA ASP A 75 0.76 -20.54 -36.59
C ASP A 75 0.78 -21.58 -35.43
N PRO A 76 1.84 -22.40 -35.27
CA PRO A 76 1.91 -23.47 -34.26
C PRO A 76 1.83 -22.97 -32.81
N GLU A 77 1.99 -21.68 -32.57
CA GLU A 77 1.78 -21.01 -31.28
C GLU A 77 0.29 -20.83 -30.94
N ILE A 78 -0.60 -20.91 -31.94
CA ILE A 78 -2.03 -20.69 -31.80
C ILE A 78 -2.75 -22.04 -31.71
N ASP A 79 -3.10 -22.42 -30.49
CA ASP A 79 -4.14 -23.43 -30.28
C ASP A 79 -5.50 -22.79 -30.59
N LEU A 80 -6.15 -23.19 -31.69
CA LEU A 80 -7.42 -22.61 -32.13
C LEU A 80 -8.57 -22.83 -31.15
N GLU A 81 -8.51 -23.88 -30.33
CA GLU A 81 -9.53 -24.15 -29.33
C GLU A 81 -9.29 -23.35 -28.05
N MET A 82 -8.03 -23.06 -27.71
CA MET A 82 -7.66 -22.49 -26.41
C MET A 82 -7.31 -21.00 -26.47
N THR A 83 -6.64 -20.57 -27.52
CA THR A 83 -6.10 -19.21 -27.66
C THR A 83 -7.22 -18.18 -27.74
N GLY A 84 -7.09 -17.10 -26.98
CA GLY A 84 -8.12 -16.05 -26.90
C GLY A 84 -9.30 -16.38 -26.01
N ARG A 85 -9.43 -17.62 -25.49
CA ARG A 85 -10.49 -17.96 -24.53
C ARG A 85 -10.40 -17.10 -23.28
N THR A 86 -11.54 -16.57 -22.89
CA THR A 86 -11.71 -15.83 -21.65
C THR A 86 -11.44 -16.73 -20.47
N THR A 87 -10.48 -16.35 -19.63
CA THR A 87 -10.27 -17.02 -18.34
C THR A 87 -11.22 -16.41 -17.32
N GLY A 88 -11.93 -17.25 -16.56
CA GLY A 88 -12.72 -16.80 -15.42
C GLY A 88 -11.84 -16.42 -14.23
N SER A 89 -12.33 -16.69 -13.02
CA SER A 89 -11.50 -16.69 -11.82
C SER A 89 -10.45 -17.79 -11.92
N CYS A 90 -9.17 -17.43 -11.87
CA CYS A 90 -8.05 -18.38 -11.87
C CYS A 90 -7.19 -18.16 -10.64
N ASP A 91 -6.79 -19.26 -10.01
CA ASP A 91 -5.80 -19.26 -8.95
C ASP A 91 -4.39 -19.35 -9.55
N ARG A 92 -3.44 -18.70 -8.89
CA ARG A 92 -2.03 -18.79 -9.29
C ARG A 92 -1.42 -20.04 -8.68
N VAL A 93 -0.94 -20.95 -9.53
CA VAL A 93 -0.08 -22.07 -9.14
C VAL A 93 1.35 -21.79 -9.59
N TYR A 94 2.31 -22.35 -8.87
CA TYR A 94 3.72 -22.32 -9.25
C TYR A 94 4.09 -23.72 -9.73
N ILE A 95 4.89 -23.80 -10.79
CA ILE A 95 5.43 -25.05 -11.33
C ILE A 95 6.95 -25.01 -11.24
N ASP A 96 7.60 -26.15 -11.04
CA ASP A 96 9.06 -26.27 -11.17
C ASP A 96 9.50 -26.43 -12.63
N GLY A 97 10.80 -26.62 -12.85
CA GLY A 97 11.39 -26.79 -14.19
C GLY A 97 10.90 -28.04 -14.91
N GLU A 98 10.35 -29.00 -14.17
CA GLU A 98 9.78 -30.25 -14.64
C GLU A 98 8.24 -30.18 -14.83
N GLY A 99 7.65 -29.00 -14.62
CA GLY A 99 6.22 -28.76 -14.80
C GLY A 99 5.33 -29.31 -13.68
N GLN A 100 5.90 -29.75 -12.56
CA GLN A 100 5.16 -30.24 -11.41
C GLN A 100 4.65 -29.08 -10.55
N ILE A 101 3.41 -29.19 -10.05
CA ILE A 101 2.80 -28.15 -9.23
C ILE A 101 3.47 -28.10 -7.86
N HIS A 102 4.00 -26.93 -7.50
CA HIS A 102 4.52 -26.64 -6.17
C HIS A 102 3.42 -26.07 -5.27
N TYR A 103 2.96 -26.89 -4.34
CA TYR A 103 2.05 -26.48 -3.27
C TYR A 103 2.88 -25.86 -2.14
N ALA A 104 2.61 -24.59 -1.81
CA ALA A 104 3.28 -23.80 -0.76
C ALA A 104 4.71 -23.30 -1.11
N PRO A 105 4.85 -22.34 -2.04
CA PRO A 105 6.13 -21.69 -2.29
C PRO A 105 6.63 -20.95 -1.03
N SER A 106 7.93 -21.08 -0.74
CA SER A 106 8.58 -20.27 0.30
C SER A 106 8.85 -18.86 -0.24
N VAL A 107 8.18 -17.86 0.34
CA VAL A 107 8.38 -16.47 -0.07
C VAL A 107 9.62 -15.91 0.64
N VAL A 108 10.57 -15.44 -0.15
CA VAL A 108 11.78 -14.75 0.34
C VAL A 108 11.72 -13.26 -0.01
N GLU A 109 12.29 -12.42 0.86
CA GLU A 109 12.52 -11.00 0.59
C GLU A 109 13.93 -10.84 0.01
N VAL A 110 14.02 -10.31 -1.20
CA VAL A 110 15.28 -9.98 -1.89
C VAL A 110 15.45 -8.47 -1.89
N ARG A 111 16.55 -7.96 -1.31
CA ARG A 111 16.87 -6.53 -1.30
C ARG A 111 17.91 -6.24 -2.38
N CYS A 112 17.54 -5.46 -3.38
CA CYS A 112 18.48 -4.98 -4.40
C CYS A 112 19.09 -3.63 -4.01
N GLY A 113 20.34 -3.42 -4.37
CA GLY A 113 21.03 -2.13 -4.28
C GLY A 113 20.58 -1.16 -5.37
N PRO A 114 21.07 0.09 -5.34
CA PRO A 114 20.78 1.10 -6.36
C PRO A 114 21.24 0.70 -7.78
N ASP A 115 22.23 -0.19 -7.86
CA ASP A 115 22.75 -0.79 -9.08
C ASP A 115 21.90 -1.97 -9.62
N GLY A 116 20.85 -2.35 -8.89
CA GLY A 116 19.98 -3.49 -9.20
C GLY A 116 20.53 -4.84 -8.74
N MET A 117 21.74 -4.90 -8.18
CA MET A 117 22.35 -6.15 -7.71
C MET A 117 21.77 -6.59 -6.36
N GLU A 118 21.63 -7.90 -6.18
CA GLU A 118 21.13 -8.47 -4.93
C GLU A 118 22.12 -8.24 -3.78
N CYS A 119 21.66 -7.55 -2.74
CA CYS A 119 22.43 -7.27 -1.53
C CYS A 119 22.09 -8.22 -0.38
N GLU A 120 20.85 -8.71 -0.30
CA GLU A 120 20.38 -9.52 0.83
C GLU A 120 19.23 -10.43 0.41
N ARG A 121 19.26 -11.68 0.89
CA ARG A 121 18.18 -12.67 0.76
C ARG A 121 17.79 -13.17 2.14
N ARG A 122 16.51 -13.13 2.48
CA ARG A 122 16.01 -13.68 3.76
C ARG A 122 14.58 -14.22 3.66
N PRO A 123 14.16 -15.09 4.58
CA PRO A 123 12.75 -15.48 4.70
C PRO A 123 11.86 -14.25 4.88
N LEU A 124 10.69 -14.22 4.24
CA LEU A 124 9.75 -13.11 4.39
C LEU A 124 9.27 -13.01 5.85
N SER A 125 9.72 -11.97 6.54
CA SER A 125 9.20 -11.63 7.86
C SER A 125 7.82 -10.97 7.72
N VAL A 126 6.79 -11.64 8.24
CA VAL A 126 5.43 -11.11 8.26
C VAL A 126 5.34 -10.02 9.32
N ARG A 127 5.04 -8.79 8.90
CA ARG A 127 4.77 -7.67 9.79
C ARG A 127 3.26 -7.43 9.87
N PRO A 128 2.62 -7.60 11.04
CA PRO A 128 1.20 -7.30 11.18
C PRO A 128 0.95 -5.79 11.13
N SER A 129 -0.31 -5.40 10.93
CA SER A 129 -0.72 -4.03 11.22
C SER A 129 -0.63 -3.76 12.72
N ASN A 130 -0.27 -2.53 13.10
CA ASN A 130 -0.12 -2.14 14.50
C ASN A 130 -1.10 -1.04 14.95
N LEU A 131 -2.23 -0.90 14.27
CA LEU A 131 -3.23 0.12 14.63
C LEU A 131 -4.12 -0.27 15.80
N MET A 132 -4.39 -1.58 15.96
CA MET A 132 -5.31 -2.15 16.96
C MET A 132 -4.59 -3.12 17.91
N THR A 133 -3.33 -2.81 18.25
CA THR A 133 -2.52 -3.62 19.16
C THR A 133 -2.99 -3.48 20.61
N PRO A 134 -2.72 -4.47 21.49
CA PRO A 134 -3.02 -4.36 22.92
C PRO A 134 -2.40 -3.11 23.57
N ALA A 135 -1.19 -2.73 23.13
CA ALA A 135 -0.59 -1.43 23.41
C ALA A 135 -0.93 -0.46 22.26
N PRO A 136 -1.77 0.56 22.45
CA PRO A 136 -2.13 1.48 21.38
C PRO A 136 -0.93 2.31 20.90
N PRO A 137 -0.95 2.79 19.65
CA PRO A 137 -0.20 3.97 19.28
C PRO A 137 -0.42 5.13 20.27
N VAL A 138 0.69 5.65 20.77
CA VAL A 138 0.70 6.77 21.73
C VAL A 138 1.34 7.98 21.08
N TRP A 139 0.95 9.16 21.54
CA TRP A 139 1.72 10.37 21.28
C TRP A 139 3.09 10.27 21.99
N SER A 140 4.17 10.53 21.24
CA SER A 140 5.54 10.50 21.75
C SER A 140 5.93 11.63 22.70
N GLY A 141 5.03 12.59 22.97
CA GLY A 141 5.34 13.84 23.67
C GLY A 141 6.01 14.90 22.79
N LEU A 142 6.41 14.56 21.56
CA LEU A 142 6.98 15.52 20.62
C LEU A 142 5.86 16.33 19.94
N LEU A 143 5.91 17.65 20.08
CA LEU A 143 5.11 18.61 19.33
C LEU A 143 6.03 19.39 18.41
N THR A 144 5.68 19.40 17.12
CA THR A 144 6.47 20.10 16.11
C THR A 144 5.56 21.13 15.44
N PRO A 145 6.01 22.40 15.27
CA PRO A 145 5.25 23.41 14.56
C PRO A 145 4.78 22.92 13.18
N ARG A 146 3.54 23.24 12.80
CA ARG A 146 2.95 22.78 11.54
C ARG A 146 3.82 23.12 10.33
N ALA A 147 4.34 24.34 10.29
CA ALA A 147 5.19 24.82 9.19
C ALA A 147 6.53 24.08 9.11
N GLU A 148 7.02 23.52 10.21
CA GLU A 148 8.24 22.71 10.22
C GLU A 148 7.98 21.32 9.65
N ILE A 149 6.91 20.64 10.08
CA ILE A 149 6.52 19.34 9.53
C ILE A 149 6.31 19.41 8.01
N MET A 150 5.64 20.45 7.53
CA MET A 150 5.39 20.65 6.10
C MET A 150 6.67 20.87 5.28
N ARG A 151 7.75 21.34 5.90
CA ARG A 151 9.05 21.55 5.24
C ARG A 151 9.96 20.32 5.33
N GLN A 152 9.84 19.54 6.40
CA GLN A 152 10.75 18.42 6.68
C GLN A 152 10.24 17.06 6.17
N TYR A 153 8.93 16.92 5.91
CA TYR A 153 8.35 15.59 5.64
C TYR A 153 7.53 15.55 4.35
N ALA A 154 7.69 14.46 3.60
CA ALA A 154 6.80 14.12 2.49
C ALA A 154 5.55 13.40 3.04
N LEU A 155 4.47 14.15 3.25
CA LEU A 155 3.19 13.60 3.71
C LEU A 155 2.47 12.88 2.56
N THR A 156 2.49 11.56 2.58
CA THR A 156 2.01 10.71 1.46
C THR A 156 0.58 10.21 1.63
N ARG A 157 0.06 10.23 2.86
CA ARG A 157 -1.34 9.86 3.14
C ARG A 157 -1.90 10.77 4.23
N ALA A 158 -3.20 11.01 4.18
CA ALA A 158 -3.94 11.74 5.20
C ALA A 158 -5.24 11.00 5.53
N TYR A 159 -5.52 10.87 6.82
CA TYR A 159 -6.75 10.26 7.32
C TYR A 159 -7.45 11.24 8.24
N GLN A 160 -8.72 11.53 7.95
CA GLN A 160 -9.60 12.18 8.91
C GLN A 160 -9.86 11.19 10.05
N VAL A 161 -9.61 11.63 11.28
CA VAL A 161 -9.93 10.86 12.47
C VAL A 161 -11.37 11.19 12.86
N MET A 162 -12.20 10.15 12.99
CA MET A 162 -13.63 10.27 13.28
C MET A 162 -14.01 9.42 14.50
N HIS A 163 -14.99 9.91 15.25
CA HIS A 163 -15.61 9.21 16.37
C HIS A 163 -16.75 8.32 15.87
N THR A 164 -17.10 7.32 16.68
CA THR A 164 -18.29 6.46 16.53
C THR A 164 -19.32 6.69 17.62
N ASN A 165 -18.95 7.35 18.72
CA ASN A 165 -19.82 7.70 19.84
C ASN A 165 -19.44 9.06 20.47
N ALA A 166 -20.26 9.51 21.42
CA ALA A 166 -20.10 10.82 22.06
C ALA A 166 -18.83 10.94 22.93
N LEU A 167 -18.42 9.88 23.63
CA LEU A 167 -17.21 9.91 24.46
C LEU A 167 -15.94 10.07 23.60
N GLU A 168 -15.91 9.37 22.47
CA GLU A 168 -14.86 9.54 21.47
C GLU A 168 -14.88 10.94 20.87
N PHE A 169 -16.05 11.54 20.64
CA PHE A 169 -16.15 12.91 20.15
C PHE A 169 -15.50 13.91 21.11
N ASP A 170 -15.83 13.85 22.40
CA ASP A 170 -15.26 14.72 23.42
C ASP A 170 -13.74 14.52 23.54
N PHE A 171 -13.29 13.27 23.46
CA PHE A 171 -11.87 12.92 23.42
C PHE A 171 -11.15 13.58 22.23
N LEU A 172 -11.71 13.45 21.03
CA LEU A 172 -11.13 14.02 19.81
C LEU A 172 -11.15 15.55 19.82
N CYS A 173 -12.21 16.18 20.33
CA CYS A 173 -12.30 17.64 20.49
C CYS A 173 -11.19 18.16 21.41
N GLY A 174 -10.96 17.48 22.54
CA GLY A 174 -9.89 17.84 23.48
C GLY A 174 -8.50 17.77 22.84
N ILE A 175 -8.24 16.75 22.01
CA ILE A 175 -6.97 16.66 21.26
C ILE A 175 -6.89 17.79 20.24
N ALA A 176 -7.97 18.06 19.49
CA ALA A 176 -7.97 19.05 18.44
C ALA A 176 -7.68 20.45 18.98
N ALA A 177 -8.36 20.86 20.05
CA ALA A 177 -8.14 22.14 20.72
C ALA A 177 -6.71 22.27 21.26
N TYR A 178 -6.20 21.21 21.90
CA TYR A 178 -4.86 21.20 22.46
C TYR A 178 -3.77 21.45 21.41
N LEU A 179 -3.89 20.81 20.24
CA LEU A 179 -2.95 20.96 19.12
C LEU A 179 -3.09 22.31 18.43
N ASP A 180 -4.32 22.81 18.32
CA ASP A 180 -4.59 24.07 17.64
C ASP A 180 -4.06 25.28 18.39
N GLU A 181 -4.28 25.32 19.70
CA GLU A 181 -3.73 26.34 20.61
C GLU A 181 -2.20 26.47 20.50
N ARG A 182 -1.51 25.34 20.26
CA ARG A 182 -0.05 25.28 20.18
C ARG A 182 0.51 25.46 18.78
N ASN A 183 -0.35 25.58 17.76
CA ASN A 183 0.02 25.61 16.35
C ASN A 183 1.00 24.48 15.95
N ALA A 184 0.76 23.27 16.45
CA ALA A 184 1.69 22.15 16.34
C ALA A 184 0.99 20.84 15.97
N MET A 185 1.76 19.90 15.43
CA MET A 185 1.35 18.51 15.23
C MET A 185 2.03 17.61 16.25
N ALA A 186 1.29 16.63 16.75
CA ALA A 186 1.83 15.61 17.65
C ALA A 186 2.36 14.42 16.85
N GLN A 187 3.59 14.00 17.14
CA GLN A 187 4.08 12.74 16.59
C GLN A 187 3.40 11.55 17.30
N VAL A 188 2.77 10.69 16.52
CA VAL A 188 2.06 9.50 16.99
C VAL A 188 2.70 8.26 16.38
N GLY A 189 2.96 7.26 17.21
CA GLY A 189 3.61 6.05 16.77
C GLY A 189 3.41 4.88 17.72
N SER A 190 3.87 3.71 17.28
CA SER A 190 3.80 2.48 18.08
C SER A 190 4.88 2.45 19.18
N GLY A 191 4.65 1.59 20.18
CA GLY A 191 5.59 1.35 21.27
C GLY A 191 5.46 2.37 22.40
N ARG A 192 6.05 2.06 23.56
CA ARG A 192 5.84 2.80 24.82
C ARG A 192 6.14 4.30 24.74
N ARG A 193 7.06 4.71 23.86
CA ARG A 193 7.47 6.11 23.67
C ARG A 193 6.87 6.78 22.44
N GLY A 194 5.99 6.12 21.69
CA GLY A 194 5.36 6.71 20.49
C GLY A 194 6.30 6.99 19.32
N ASN A 195 7.54 6.48 19.36
CA ASN A 195 8.57 6.74 18.33
C ASN A 195 8.63 5.65 17.25
N GLY A 196 7.92 4.53 17.44
CA GLY A 196 7.88 3.46 16.45
C GLY A 196 6.95 3.80 15.28
N PRO A 197 7.09 3.12 14.13
CA PRO A 197 6.32 3.42 12.94
C PRO A 197 4.86 2.99 13.07
N LEU A 198 3.97 3.61 12.29
CA LEU A 198 2.63 3.12 12.03
C LEU A 198 2.63 2.20 10.80
N ILE A 199 2.02 1.04 10.92
CA ILE A 199 1.87 0.02 9.88
C ILE A 199 0.37 -0.23 9.70
N LEU A 200 -0.17 0.32 8.62
CA LEU A 200 -1.61 0.32 8.34
C LEU A 200 -2.18 -1.05 7.98
N GLU A 201 -1.36 -1.92 7.40
CA GLU A 201 -1.76 -3.24 6.91
C GLU A 201 -0.61 -4.24 6.94
N ARG A 202 -0.93 -5.52 6.86
CA ARG A 202 0.05 -6.60 6.86
C ARG A 202 1.09 -6.38 5.75
N ASN A 203 2.37 -6.41 6.13
CA ASN A 203 3.52 -6.13 5.27
C ASN A 203 3.48 -4.75 4.59
N GLY A 204 2.67 -3.84 5.11
CA GLY A 204 2.58 -2.48 4.59
C GLY A 204 3.85 -1.66 4.88
N PRO A 205 4.01 -0.53 4.17
CA PRO A 205 5.06 0.44 4.45
C PRO A 205 4.98 0.98 5.88
N LYS A 206 6.14 1.36 6.41
CA LYS A 206 6.29 2.01 7.71
C LYS A 206 6.08 3.51 7.53
N TYR A 207 5.27 4.12 8.38
CA TYR A 207 5.02 5.55 8.35
C TYR A 207 5.38 6.20 9.68
N ARG A 208 5.84 7.46 9.62
CA ARG A 208 5.80 8.36 10.78
C ARG A 208 4.44 9.05 10.79
N GLY A 209 3.74 9.01 11.94
CA GLY A 209 2.42 9.61 12.11
C GLY A 209 2.50 11.01 12.72
N PHE A 210 1.76 11.95 12.15
CA PHE A 210 1.60 13.30 12.67
C PHE A 210 0.12 13.63 12.79
N LEU A 211 -0.32 13.89 14.01
CA LEU A 211 -1.69 14.25 14.31
C LEU A 211 -1.82 15.78 14.32
N ASP A 212 -2.67 16.33 13.46
CA ASP A 212 -2.99 17.76 13.37
C ASP A 212 -4.44 17.99 13.79
N GLY A 213 -4.63 18.88 14.76
CA GLY A 213 -5.93 19.27 15.27
C GLY A 213 -6.23 20.73 14.94
N ARG A 214 -7.46 21.05 14.55
CA ARG A 214 -7.95 22.41 14.34
C ARG A 214 -9.34 22.58 14.91
N VAL A 215 -9.64 23.76 15.43
CA VAL A 215 -10.96 24.12 15.98
C VAL A 215 -11.42 25.44 15.36
N GLN A 216 -12.71 25.52 15.04
CA GLN A 216 -13.37 26.73 14.57
C GLN A 216 -14.77 26.81 15.19
N GLY A 217 -14.90 27.62 16.24
CA GLY A 217 -16.11 27.61 17.07
C GLY A 217 -16.34 26.21 17.65
N ASP A 218 -17.52 25.65 17.42
CA ASP A 218 -17.89 24.30 17.86
C ASP A 218 -17.46 23.20 16.86
N ALA A 219 -16.90 23.57 15.70
CA ALA A 219 -16.42 22.62 14.72
C ALA A 219 -14.96 22.26 14.99
N MET A 220 -14.63 20.99 14.78
CA MET A 220 -13.27 20.47 14.95
C MET A 220 -12.84 19.62 13.76
N ARG A 221 -11.54 19.60 13.49
CA ARG A 221 -10.92 18.72 12.50
C ARG A 221 -9.67 18.09 13.08
N LEU A 222 -9.58 16.77 13.01
CA LEU A 222 -8.37 16.03 13.38
C LEU A 222 -7.93 15.15 12.22
N VAL A 223 -6.68 15.33 11.78
CA VAL A 223 -6.11 14.63 10.64
C VAL A 223 -4.84 13.93 11.09
N LEU A 224 -4.75 12.63 10.81
CA LEU A 224 -3.52 11.86 10.90
C LEU A 224 -2.81 11.87 9.54
N TYR A 225 -1.74 12.64 9.44
CA TYR A 225 -0.84 12.63 8.30
C TYR A 225 0.22 11.54 8.48
N LEU A 226 0.55 10.85 7.38
CA LEU A 226 1.56 9.81 7.35
C LEU A 226 2.69 10.18 6.41
N ALA A 227 3.89 10.32 6.97
CA ALA A 227 5.12 10.55 6.22
C ALA A 227 5.83 9.21 5.96
N ALA A 228 6.17 8.96 4.69
CA ALA A 228 6.99 7.81 4.31
C ALA A 228 8.49 8.11 4.42
N PHE A 229 8.86 9.39 4.20
CA PHE A 229 10.25 9.84 4.15
C PHE A 229 10.39 11.24 4.76
N GLU A 230 11.58 11.52 5.29
CA GLU A 230 12.05 12.87 5.55
C GLU A 230 12.60 13.46 4.27
N LEU A 231 12.35 14.76 4.05
CA LEU A 231 12.88 15.51 2.93
C LEU A 231 14.33 15.85 3.25
N ALA A 232 15.26 15.37 2.43
CA ALA A 232 16.62 15.86 2.44
C ALA A 232 16.65 17.23 1.76
N VAL A 233 17.12 18.26 2.46
CA VAL A 233 17.46 19.53 1.84
C VAL A 233 18.82 19.35 1.18
N SER A 234 18.90 19.42 -0.13
CA SER A 234 20.19 19.51 -0.83
C SER A 234 20.80 20.89 -0.56
N GLU A 235 22.01 20.95 0.00
CA GLU A 235 22.74 22.21 0.23
C GLU A 235 23.16 22.92 -1.09
N GLU A 236 22.96 22.28 -2.24
CA GLU A 236 23.18 22.90 -3.56
C GLU A 236 21.97 23.76 -3.99
N ARG A 237 21.86 24.97 -3.42
CA ARG A 237 21.40 26.23 -4.06
C ARG A 237 20.94 27.23 -3.00
N LEU A 238 21.86 28.11 -2.62
CA LEU A 238 21.61 29.55 -2.45
C LEU A 238 22.77 30.32 -3.08
#